data_AF-A0A554MCI0-F1
#
_entry.id   AF-A0A554MCI0-F1
#
_cell.length_a   1.000
_cell.length_b   1.000
_cell.length_c   1.000
_cell.angle_alpha   90.00
_cell.angle_beta   90.00
_cell.angle_gamma   90.00
#
_symmetry.space_group_name_H-M   'P 1'
#
loop_
_entity.id
_entity.type
_entity.pdbx_description
1 polymer ?
#
loop_
_entity_poly.entity_id
_entity_poly.type
_entity_poly.pdbx_seq_one_letter_code
_entity_poly.pdbx_strand_id
1 'polypeptide(L)'
;MTQQIAQNINTGVGFINSILDKKLVTKISKTERRVFYIAVFLLIFVSIFYAYFVNQTIRNVAKRENIENEIRTITSNLSDLELQYLSRKNNLTLDYALSIGFKEVNKINYISKGTETNGLTLHGGI
;
A
#
# COMPACT_ATOMS: atom_id res chain seq x y z
N MET A 1 -67.80 52.25 -18.64
CA MET A 1 -66.84 51.48 -19.47
C MET A 1 -65.51 51.23 -18.74
N THR A 2 -64.95 52.23 -18.05
CA THR A 2 -63.66 52.14 -17.32
C THR A 2 -63.62 51.16 -16.14
N GLN A 3 -64.71 51.00 -15.38
CA GLN A 3 -64.72 50.08 -14.22
C GLN A 3 -64.70 48.59 -14.59
N GLN A 4 -65.29 48.19 -15.71
CA GLN A 4 -65.23 46.79 -16.20
C GLN A 4 -63.83 46.42 -16.68
N ILE A 5 -63.12 47.36 -17.31
CA ILE A 5 -61.74 47.16 -17.75
C ILE A 5 -60.83 46.94 -16.54
N ALA A 6 -60.99 47.73 -15.47
CA ALA A 6 -60.22 47.60 -14.24
C ALA A 6 -60.47 46.25 -13.53
N GLN A 7 -61.71 45.74 -13.51
CA GLN A 7 -62.00 44.44 -12.91
C GLN A 7 -61.40 43.28 -13.69
N ASN A 8 -61.46 43.32 -15.03
CA ASN A 8 -60.90 42.26 -15.87
C ASN A 8 -59.36 42.16 -15.74
N ILE A 9 -58.70 43.30 -15.58
CA ILE A 9 -57.25 43.36 -15.32
C ILE A 9 -56.91 42.74 -13.96
N ASN A 10 -57.66 43.09 -12.89
CA ASN A 10 -57.43 42.52 -11.57
C ASN A 10 -57.64 41.00 -11.50
N THR A 11 -58.66 40.48 -12.21
CA THR A 11 -58.88 39.03 -12.31
C THR A 11 -57.76 38.33 -13.08
N GLY A 12 -57.24 38.94 -14.15
CA GLY A 12 -56.11 38.40 -14.91
C GLY A 12 -54.82 38.33 -14.10
N VAL A 13 -54.51 39.39 -13.34
CA VAL A 13 -53.33 39.43 -12.46
C VAL A 13 -53.44 38.40 -11.33
N GLY A 14 -54.61 38.26 -10.72
CA GLY A 14 -54.86 37.24 -9.68
C GLY A 14 -54.69 35.81 -10.20
N PHE A 15 -55.11 35.55 -11.43
CA PHE A 15 -54.94 34.23 -12.07
C PHE A 15 -53.47 33.89 -12.32
N ILE A 16 -52.68 34.84 -12.83
CA ILE A 16 -51.23 34.65 -13.10
C ILE A 16 -50.49 34.31 -11.79
N ASN A 17 -50.76 35.05 -10.71
CA ASN A 17 -50.14 34.78 -9.41
C ASN A 17 -50.48 33.38 -8.88
N SER A 18 -51.74 32.93 -9.04
CA SER A 18 -52.15 31.58 -8.62
C SER A 18 -51.42 30.45 -9.37
N ILE A 19 -51.04 30.67 -10.64
CA ILE A 19 -50.27 29.72 -11.44
C ILE A 19 -48.81 29.68 -11.00
N LEU A 20 -48.22 30.85 -10.70
CA LEU A 20 -46.86 30.97 -10.18
C LEU A 20 -46.72 30.24 -8.85
N ASP A 21 -47.63 30.48 -7.90
CA ASP A 21 -47.58 29.86 -6.57
C ASP A 21 -47.69 28.33 -6.65
N LYS A 22 -48.61 27.81 -7.46
CA LYS A 22 -48.73 26.35 -7.68
C LYS A 22 -47.46 25.75 -8.30
N LYS A 23 -46.80 26.45 -9.23
CA LYS A 23 -45.54 25.98 -9.81
C LYS A 23 -44.39 25.99 -8.79
N LEU A 24 -44.32 26.97 -7.89
CA LEU A 24 -43.30 27.04 -6.86
C LEU A 24 -43.47 25.93 -5.80
N VAL A 25 -44.68 25.75 -5.28
CA VAL A 25 -44.97 24.72 -4.26
C VAL A 25 -44.73 23.29 -4.79
N THR A 26 -45.11 23.02 -6.05
CA THR A 26 -44.86 21.71 -6.67
C THR A 26 -43.38 21.47 -6.98
N LYS A 27 -42.58 22.52 -7.20
CA LYS A 27 -41.13 22.41 -7.38
C LYS A 27 -40.40 22.17 -6.05
N ILE A 28 -40.83 22.83 -4.99
CA ILE A 28 -40.27 22.70 -3.63
C ILE A 28 -40.47 21.26 -3.12
N SER A 29 -41.71 20.75 -3.14
CA SER A 29 -42.02 19.39 -2.66
C SER A 29 -41.28 18.27 -3.41
N LYS A 30 -41.07 18.42 -4.74
CA LYS A 30 -40.26 17.47 -5.52
C LYS A 30 -38.78 17.53 -5.18
N THR A 31 -38.28 18.72 -4.88
CA THR A 31 -36.86 18.94 -4.53
C THR A 31 -36.55 18.38 -3.15
N GLU A 32 -37.39 18.66 -2.16
CA GLU A 32 -37.27 18.13 -0.80
C GLU A 32 -37.25 16.59 -0.80
N ARG A 33 -38.18 15.97 -1.53
CA ARG A 33 -38.23 14.51 -1.65
C ARG A 33 -36.96 13.92 -2.26
N ARG A 34 -36.40 14.58 -3.29
CA ARG A 34 -35.14 14.16 -3.92
C ARG A 34 -33.95 14.31 -2.97
N VAL A 35 -33.86 15.43 -2.24
CA VAL A 35 -32.81 15.68 -1.25
C VAL A 35 -32.86 14.64 -0.14
N PHE A 36 -34.06 14.27 0.33
CA PHE A 36 -34.23 13.22 1.34
C PHE A 36 -33.69 11.86 0.85
N TYR A 37 -34.07 11.43 -0.36
CA TYR A 37 -33.55 10.17 -0.91
C TYR A 37 -32.04 10.18 -1.14
N ILE A 38 -31.47 11.32 -1.58
CA ILE A 38 -30.02 11.46 -1.72
C ILE A 38 -29.34 11.36 -0.35
N ALA A 39 -29.88 11.99 0.69
CA ALA A 39 -29.33 11.93 2.04
C ALA A 39 -29.36 10.50 2.61
N VAL A 40 -30.48 9.78 2.41
CA VAL A 40 -30.61 8.37 2.81
C VAL A 40 -29.62 7.49 2.04
N PHE A 41 -29.51 7.69 0.72
CA PHE A 41 -28.56 6.95 -0.10
C PHE A 41 -27.11 7.21 0.32
N LEU A 42 -26.77 8.46 0.63
CA LEU A 42 -25.46 8.84 1.13
C LEU A 42 -25.15 8.17 2.48
N LEU A 43 -26.12 8.14 3.40
CA LEU A 43 -25.97 7.46 4.69
C LEU A 43 -25.68 5.97 4.52
N ILE A 44 -26.44 5.30 3.66
CA ILE A 44 -26.24 3.88 3.35
C ILE A 44 -24.88 3.67 2.69
N PHE A 45 -24.53 4.51 1.73
CA PHE A 45 -23.25 4.46 1.03
C PHE A 45 -22.06 4.59 1.99
N VAL A 46 -22.10 5.58 2.89
CA VAL A 46 -21.08 5.79 3.92
C VAL A 46 -21.03 4.61 4.88
N SER A 47 -22.16 4.03 5.27
CA SER A 47 -22.20 2.86 6.16
C SER A 47 -21.55 1.63 5.53
N ILE A 48 -21.84 1.35 4.25
CA ILE A 48 -21.22 0.25 3.49
C ILE A 48 -19.72 0.49 3.34
N PHE A 49 -19.32 1.71 2.97
CA PHE A 49 -17.92 2.07 2.85
C PHE A 49 -17.19 1.91 4.18
N TYR A 50 -17.76 2.41 5.28
CA TYR A 50 -17.19 2.24 6.61
C TYR A 50 -16.96 0.77 6.96
N ALA A 51 -17.97 -0.09 6.76
CA ALA A 51 -17.83 -1.52 7.00
C ALA A 51 -16.74 -2.15 6.11
N TYR A 52 -16.67 -1.79 4.82
CA TYR A 52 -15.64 -2.27 3.91
C TYR A 52 -14.23 -1.85 4.34
N PHE A 53 -14.04 -0.57 4.66
CA PHE A 53 -12.75 -0.03 5.11
C PHE A 53 -12.30 -0.62 6.46
N VAL A 54 -13.23 -0.85 7.39
CA VAL A 54 -12.95 -1.52 8.66
C VAL A 54 -12.53 -2.97 8.42
N ASN A 55 -13.25 -3.73 7.59
CA ASN A 55 -12.88 -5.10 7.24
C ASN A 55 -11.50 -5.17 6.55
N GLN A 56 -11.20 -4.22 5.65
CA GLN A 56 -9.91 -4.14 4.99
C GLN A 56 -8.79 -3.79 5.98
N THR A 57 -9.04 -2.86 6.90
CA THR A 57 -8.10 -2.50 7.97
C THR A 57 -7.82 -3.69 8.88
N ILE A 58 -8.86 -4.41 9.32
CA ILE A 58 -8.72 -5.62 10.14
C ILE A 58 -7.88 -6.68 9.42
N ARG A 59 -8.18 -6.94 8.13
CA ARG A 59 -7.39 -7.90 7.34
C ARG A 59 -5.95 -7.44 7.13
N ASN A 60 -5.71 -6.14 6.96
CA ASN A 60 -4.37 -5.59 6.80
C ASN A 60 -3.56 -5.68 8.10
N VAL A 61 -4.20 -5.42 9.25
CA VAL A 61 -3.59 -5.59 10.58
C VAL A 61 -3.32 -7.06 10.88
N ALA A 62 -4.27 -7.96 10.61
CA ALA A 62 -4.07 -9.40 10.78
C ALA A 62 -2.97 -9.97 9.85
N LYS A 63 -2.85 -9.45 8.62
CA LYS A 63 -1.72 -9.78 7.74
C LYS A 63 -0.40 -9.29 8.31
N ARG A 64 -0.38 -8.13 8.98
CA ARG A 64 0.80 -7.58 9.63
C ARG A 64 1.27 -8.47 10.80
N GLU A 65 0.33 -9.05 11.54
CA GLU A 65 0.62 -10.04 12.59
C GLU A 65 1.23 -11.32 12.01
N ASN A 66 0.69 -11.83 10.89
CA ASN A 66 1.28 -12.98 10.20
C ASN A 66 2.70 -12.70 9.70
N ILE A 67 2.95 -11.51 9.16
CA ILE A 67 4.29 -11.07 8.73
C ILE A 67 5.24 -10.96 9.93
N GLU A 68 4.80 -10.42 11.06
CA GLU A 68 5.62 -10.37 12.28
C GLU A 68 5.98 -11.78 12.79
N ASN A 69 5.05 -12.73 12.74
CA ASN A 69 5.31 -14.13 13.10
C ASN A 69 6.28 -14.82 12.13
N GLU A 70 6.16 -14.55 10.83
CA GLU A 70 7.06 -15.08 9.81
C GLU A 70 8.48 -14.50 9.98
N ILE A 71 8.60 -13.19 10.23
CA ILE A 71 9.88 -12.53 10.55
C ILE A 71 10.52 -13.17 11.78
N ARG A 72 9.77 -13.35 12.88
CA ARG A 72 10.29 -14.00 14.10
C ARG A 72 10.81 -15.40 13.83
N THR A 73 10.09 -16.18 13.02
CA THR A 73 10.48 -17.54 12.65
C THR A 73 11.77 -17.55 11.83
N ILE A 74 11.86 -16.68 10.82
CA ILE A 74 13.05 -16.55 9.98
C ILE A 74 14.25 -16.09 10.81
N THR A 75 14.08 -15.09 11.69
CA THR A 75 15.16 -14.61 12.57
C THR A 75 15.64 -15.69 13.53
N SER A 76 14.72 -16.47 14.13
CA SER A 76 15.10 -17.59 15.00
C SER A 76 15.93 -18.64 14.26
N ASN A 77 15.50 -19.00 13.04
CA ASN A 77 16.22 -19.97 12.21
C ASN A 77 17.60 -19.43 11.78
N LEU A 78 17.70 -18.13 11.47
CA LEU A 78 18.96 -17.48 11.13
C LEU A 78 19.92 -17.49 12.33
N SER A 79 19.44 -17.12 13.52
CA SER A 79 20.26 -17.16 14.74
C SER A 79 20.76 -18.56 15.06
N ASP A 80 19.92 -19.59 14.91
CA ASP A 80 20.36 -20.96 15.11
C ASP A 80 21.44 -21.37 14.09
N LEU A 81 21.25 -21.00 12.82
CA LEU A 81 22.25 -21.24 11.77
C LEU A 81 23.57 -20.50 12.03
N GLU A 82 23.51 -19.25 12.50
CA GLU A 82 24.68 -18.47 12.91
C GLU A 82 25.42 -19.13 14.07
N LEU A 83 24.70 -19.61 15.08
CA LEU A 83 25.30 -20.35 16.20
C LEU A 83 25.97 -21.65 15.73
N GLN A 84 25.34 -22.39 14.81
CA GLN A 84 25.94 -23.58 14.21
C GLN A 84 27.19 -23.24 13.38
N TYR A 85 27.15 -22.16 12.61
CA TYR A 85 28.30 -21.69 11.84
C TYR A 85 29.44 -21.26 12.77
N LEU A 86 29.16 -20.47 13.81
CA LEU A 86 30.14 -20.03 14.79
C LEU A 86 30.74 -21.22 15.54
N SER A 87 29.93 -22.21 15.91
CA SER A 87 30.42 -23.43 16.57
C SER A 87 31.36 -24.23 15.67
N ARG A 88 31.01 -24.38 14.38
CA ARG A 88 31.89 -25.04 13.39
C ARG A 88 33.16 -24.24 13.12
N LYS A 89 33.07 -22.91 13.06
CA LYS A 89 34.21 -22.02 12.85
C LYS A 89 35.15 -22.01 14.07
N ASN A 90 34.62 -22.03 15.28
CA ASN A 90 35.41 -22.08 16.51
C ASN A 90 36.15 -23.42 16.68
N ASN A 91 35.70 -24.49 16.03
CA ASN A 91 36.46 -25.75 15.95
C ASN A 91 37.69 -25.66 15.02
N LEU A 92 37.87 -24.59 14.26
CA LEU A 92 39.09 -24.33 13.49
C LEU A 92 40.16 -23.72 14.39
N THR A 93 40.63 -24.48 15.38
CA THR A 93 41.75 -24.08 16.25
C THR A 93 43.08 -24.51 15.64
N LEU A 94 44.19 -23.89 16.08
CA LEU A 94 45.54 -24.30 15.71
C LEU A 94 45.78 -25.78 16.07
N ASP A 95 45.31 -26.21 17.25
CA ASP A 95 45.38 -27.60 17.70
C ASP A 95 44.62 -28.54 16.77
N TYR A 96 43.43 -28.15 16.30
CA TYR A 96 42.67 -28.93 15.31
C TYR A 96 43.43 -29.04 13.98
N ALA A 97 44.00 -27.93 13.48
CA ALA A 97 44.80 -27.92 12.26
C ALA A 97 46.05 -28.82 12.36
N LEU A 98 46.75 -28.77 13.50
CA LEU A 98 47.90 -29.65 13.77
C LEU A 98 47.45 -31.12 13.87
N SER A 99 46.29 -31.39 14.47
CA SER A 99 45.76 -32.76 14.63
C SER A 99 45.41 -33.46 13.31
N ILE A 100 44.97 -32.71 12.30
CA ILE A 100 44.65 -33.23 10.96
C ILE A 100 45.85 -33.20 10.00
N GLY A 101 47.05 -32.89 10.51
CA GLY A 101 48.31 -33.01 9.78
C GLY A 101 48.80 -31.73 9.09
N PHE A 102 48.16 -30.58 9.31
CA PHE A 102 48.74 -29.30 8.90
C PHE A 102 49.98 -28.99 9.73
N LYS A 103 50.94 -28.30 9.12
CA LYS A 103 52.18 -27.86 9.78
C LYS A 103 52.26 -26.35 9.72
N GLU A 104 52.76 -25.76 10.79
CA GLU A 104 52.95 -24.31 10.90
C GLU A 104 53.96 -23.83 9.84
N VAL A 105 53.56 -22.85 9.04
CA VAL A 105 54.37 -22.35 7.91
C VAL A 105 55.30 -21.25 8.42
N ASN A 106 56.60 -21.57 8.56
CA ASN A 106 57.63 -20.64 9.05
C ASN A 106 57.96 -19.49 8.06
N LYS A 107 57.52 -19.59 6.79
CA LYS A 107 57.81 -18.59 5.76
C LYS A 107 56.61 -18.44 4.82
N ILE A 108 55.83 -17.38 5.01
CA ILE A 108 54.65 -17.07 4.19
C ILE A 108 55.15 -16.49 2.86
N ASN A 109 55.00 -17.25 1.76
CA ASN A 109 55.25 -16.73 0.42
C ASN A 109 53.99 -16.03 -0.09
N TYR A 110 54.04 -14.70 -0.13
CA TYR A 110 52.98 -13.89 -0.70
C TYR A 110 53.09 -13.91 -2.22
N ILE A 111 52.01 -14.28 -2.92
CA ILE A 111 51.92 -14.12 -4.36
C ILE A 111 51.47 -12.68 -4.61
N SER A 112 52.41 -11.77 -4.85
CA SER A 112 52.09 -10.48 -5.45
C SER A 112 51.69 -10.75 -6.90
N LYS A 113 50.49 -10.33 -7.31
CA LYS A 113 50.15 -10.23 -8.73
C LYS A 113 51.10 -9.21 -9.35
N GLY A 114 52.20 -9.69 -9.91
CA GLY A 114 53.02 -8.89 -10.80
C GLY A 114 52.10 -8.39 -11.92
N THR A 115 52.16 -7.12 -12.22
CA THR A 115 51.58 -6.59 -13.45
C THR A 115 52.28 -7.28 -14.63
N GLU A 116 51.72 -8.41 -15.07
CA GLU A 116 52.12 -9.07 -16.32
C GLU A 116 51.70 -8.16 -17.47
N THR A 117 52.59 -7.24 -17.84
CA THR A 117 52.49 -6.45 -19.08
C THR A 117 53.11 -7.19 -20.27
N ASN A 118 53.18 -8.52 -20.24
CA ASN A 118 53.63 -9.33 -21.37
C ASN A 118 52.55 -10.37 -21.66
N GLY A 119 51.55 -9.95 -22.43
CA GLY A 119 50.58 -10.87 -23.02
C GLY A 119 51.33 -11.94 -23.81
N LEU A 120 51.00 -13.20 -23.53
CA LEU A 120 51.46 -14.36 -24.29
C LEU A 120 50.92 -14.25 -25.72
N THR A 121 51.68 -13.64 -26.62
CA THR A 121 51.43 -13.73 -28.05
C THR A 121 52.07 -15.02 -28.56
N LEU A 122 51.25 -15.90 -29.15
CA LEU A 122 51.73 -17.07 -29.85
C LEU A 122 52.40 -16.59 -31.15
N HIS A 123 53.72 -16.44 -31.15
CA HIS A 123 54.51 -16.20 -32.35
C HIS A 123 54.61 -17.52 -33.14
N GLY A 124 53.55 -17.84 -33.87
CA GLY A 124 53.53 -18.91 -34.86
C GLY A 124 54.12 -18.39 -36.18
N GLY A 125 55.40 -18.69 -36.41
CA GLY A 125 56.05 -18.58 -37.71
C GLY A 125 56.38 -19.98 -38.25
N ILE A 126 55.59 -20.40 -39.24
CA ILE A 126 56.02 -21.13 -40.44
C ILE A 126 55.38 -20.44 -41.63
#